data_AF-A0A6F9Y5J8-F1
#
_entry.id   AF-A0A6F9Y5J8-F1
#
_cell.length_a   1.000
_cell.length_b   1.000
_cell.length_c   1.000
_cell.angle_alpha   90.00
_cell.angle_beta   90.00
_cell.angle_gamma   90.00
#
_symmetry.space_group_name_H-M   'P 1'
#
loop_
_entity.id
_entity.type
_entity.pdbx_description
1 polymer ?
#
loop_
_entity_poly.entity_id
_entity_poly.type
_entity_poly.pdbx_seq_one_letter_code
_entity_poly.pdbx_strand_id
1 'polypeptide(L)'
;MKGDTSKGALNQEMLTYFNDGTVTGKFSAALDRAVRKVKNDAKKRENYMTIEEYAACQSAYARKEGREEGRAEERMETIKGLVKLNFTKEQIIKFLIDNFNLDKQEALAAYERVMATA
;
A
#
# COMPACT_ATOMS: atom_id res chain seq x y z
N MET A 1 40.20 23.74 -25.95
CA MET A 1 39.46 23.10 -24.83
C MET A 1 38.23 23.95 -24.50
N LYS A 2 37.05 23.66 -25.08
CA LYS A 2 35.77 24.37 -24.79
C LYS A 2 34.60 23.40 -24.50
N GLY A 3 34.81 22.08 -24.58
CA GLY A 3 33.74 21.09 -24.51
C GLY A 3 33.36 20.64 -23.09
N ASP A 4 34.29 20.67 -22.14
CA ASP A 4 34.07 20.13 -20.79
C ASP A 4 33.30 21.09 -19.89
N THR A 5 33.61 22.39 -19.97
CA THR A 5 32.93 23.45 -19.22
C THR A 5 31.46 23.59 -19.60
N SER A 6 31.11 23.29 -20.86
CA SER A 6 29.73 23.35 -21.38
C SER A 6 28.84 22.24 -20.82
N LYS A 7 29.38 21.02 -20.68
CA LYS A 7 28.63 19.89 -20.07
C LYS A 7 28.42 20.11 -18.57
N GLY A 8 29.42 20.64 -17.87
CA GLY A 8 29.30 21.00 -16.45
C GLY A 8 28.19 22.02 -16.20
N ALA A 9 28.12 23.06 -17.03
CA ALA A 9 27.08 24.09 -16.94
C ALA A 9 25.67 23.52 -17.21
N LEU A 10 25.51 22.63 -18.19
CA LEU A 10 24.24 21.96 -18.48
C LEU A 10 23.79 21.05 -17.34
N ASN A 11 24.71 20.31 -16.72
CA ASN A 11 24.41 19.47 -15.56
C ASN A 11 23.97 20.31 -14.35
N GLN A 12 24.63 21.45 -14.11
CA GLN A 12 24.21 22.37 -13.05
C GLN A 12 22.82 22.96 -13.32
N GLU A 13 22.56 23.39 -14.56
CA GLU A 13 21.25 23.89 -14.97
C GLU A 13 20.14 22.83 -14.80
N MET A 14 20.42 21.57 -15.12
CA MET A 14 19.49 20.44 -14.94
C MET A 14 19.23 20.14 -13.46
N LEU A 15 20.29 20.10 -12.64
CA LEU A 15 20.17 19.85 -11.20
C LEU A 15 19.39 20.95 -10.49
N THR A 16 19.67 22.22 -10.81
CA THR A 16 18.92 23.36 -10.28
C THR A 16 17.44 23.26 -10.63
N TYR A 17 17.11 23.01 -11.92
CA TYR A 17 15.72 22.86 -12.34
C TYR A 17 15.02 21.67 -11.67
N PHE A 18 15.68 20.53 -11.46
CA PHE A 18 15.08 19.39 -10.78
C PHE A 18 14.89 19.58 -9.28
N ASN A 19 15.78 20.34 -8.62
CA ASN A 19 15.70 20.55 -7.19
C ASN A 19 14.56 21.49 -6.81
N ASP A 20 14.38 22.61 -7.52
CA ASP A 20 13.42 23.64 -7.13
C ASP A 20 12.61 24.26 -8.29
N GLY A 21 12.83 23.80 -9.52
CA GLY A 21 12.14 24.32 -10.70
C GLY A 21 12.72 25.62 -11.25
N THR A 22 13.84 26.11 -10.74
CA THR A 22 14.46 27.36 -11.20
C THR A 22 15.01 27.21 -12.62
N VAL A 23 14.61 28.13 -13.50
CA VAL A 23 15.06 28.19 -14.90
C VAL A 23 16.26 29.14 -15.00
N THR A 24 17.45 28.59 -15.20
CA THR A 24 18.71 29.36 -15.22
C THR A 24 19.31 29.50 -16.62
N GLY A 25 18.71 28.90 -17.65
CA GLY A 25 19.23 28.94 -19.02
C GLY A 25 18.30 28.38 -20.08
N LYS A 26 18.84 28.16 -21.29
CA LYS A 26 18.06 27.74 -22.46
C LYS A 26 17.57 26.29 -22.36
N PHE A 27 18.33 25.41 -21.72
CA PHE A 27 17.97 24.00 -21.56
C PHE A 27 16.80 23.87 -20.57
N SER A 28 16.94 24.42 -19.37
CA SER A 28 15.90 24.48 -18.35
C SER A 28 14.64 25.20 -18.84
N ALA A 29 14.76 26.24 -19.68
CA ALA A 29 13.61 26.89 -20.30
C ALA A 29 12.88 26.02 -21.35
N ALA A 30 13.62 25.17 -22.08
CA ALA A 30 13.01 24.20 -22.99
C ALA A 30 12.35 23.06 -22.22
N LEU A 31 13.01 22.58 -21.16
CA LEU A 31 12.50 21.56 -20.26
C LEU A 31 11.22 22.04 -19.55
N ASP A 32 11.20 23.27 -19.05
CA ASP A 32 10.03 23.85 -18.38
C ASP A 32 8.82 23.94 -19.31
N ARG A 33 9.02 24.36 -20.56
CA ARG A 33 7.96 24.36 -21.57
C ARG A 33 7.44 22.96 -21.87
N ALA A 34 8.32 21.97 -21.97
CA ALA A 34 7.91 20.57 -22.16
C ALA A 34 7.12 20.04 -20.97
N VAL A 35 7.57 20.32 -19.74
CA VAL A 35 6.87 19.94 -18.49
C VAL A 35 5.49 20.58 -18.43
N ARG A 36 5.37 21.89 -18.69
CA ARG A 36 4.08 22.59 -18.72
C ARG A 36 3.15 22.02 -19.79
N LYS A 37 3.66 21.69 -20.96
CA LYS A 37 2.88 21.08 -22.04
C LYS A 37 2.31 19.71 -21.63
N VAL A 38 3.10 18.89 -20.94
CA VAL A 38 2.63 17.60 -20.41
C VAL A 38 1.62 17.80 -19.28
N LYS A 39 1.85 18.75 -18.36
CA LYS A 39 0.94 19.05 -17.25
C LYS A 39 -0.42 19.60 -17.70
N ASN A 40 -0.45 20.34 -18.81
CA ASN A 40 -1.66 20.94 -19.37
C ASN A 40 -2.34 20.06 -20.43
N ASP A 41 -1.77 18.89 -20.74
CA ASP A 41 -2.40 17.90 -21.62
C ASP A 41 -3.47 17.14 -20.82
N ALA A 42 -4.74 17.50 -21.04
CA ALA A 42 -5.88 16.96 -20.30
C ALA A 42 -5.94 15.43 -20.34
N LYS A 43 -5.59 14.82 -21.49
CA LYS A 43 -5.59 13.36 -21.65
C LYS A 43 -4.52 12.69 -20.80
N LYS A 44 -3.33 13.29 -20.70
CA LYS A 44 -2.26 12.76 -19.83
C LYS A 44 -2.58 12.94 -18.36
N ARG A 45 -3.22 14.05 -18.00
CA ARG A 45 -3.67 14.30 -16.62
C ARG A 45 -4.74 13.31 -16.17
N GLU A 46 -5.70 13.03 -17.05
CA GLU A 46 -6.73 11.99 -16.84
C GLU A 46 -6.10 10.60 -16.66
N ASN A 47 -5.24 10.17 -17.59
CA ASN A 47 -4.53 8.89 -17.48
C ASN A 47 -3.74 8.74 -16.17
N TYR A 48 -3.07 9.82 -15.73
CA TYR A 48 -2.30 9.82 -14.49
C TYR A 48 -3.21 9.70 -13.25
N MET A 49 -4.34 10.43 -13.23
CA MET A 49 -5.35 10.31 -12.19
C MET A 49 -5.91 8.89 -12.10
N THR A 50 -6.22 8.26 -13.24
CA THR A 50 -6.69 6.86 -13.28
C THR A 50 -5.66 5.88 -12.70
N ILE A 51 -4.36 6.12 -12.93
CA ILE A 51 -3.29 5.29 -12.35
C ILE A 51 -3.23 5.47 -10.83
N GLU A 52 -3.33 6.70 -10.33
CA GLU A 52 -3.33 6.98 -8.88
C GLU A 52 -4.55 6.35 -8.19
N GLU A 53 -5.74 6.45 -8.80
CA GLU A 53 -6.97 5.82 -8.31
C GLU A 53 -6.84 4.30 -8.28
N TYR A 54 -6.29 3.69 -9.35
CA TYR A 54 -6.04 2.25 -9.40
C TYR A 54 -5.06 1.81 -8.29
N ALA A 55 -3.97 2.55 -8.10
CA ALA A 55 -2.99 2.26 -7.06
C ALA A 55 -3.59 2.41 -5.65
N ALA A 56 -4.41 3.44 -5.43
CA ALA A 56 -5.12 3.65 -4.16
C ALA A 56 -6.09 2.51 -3.87
N CYS A 57 -6.86 2.07 -4.87
CA CYS A 57 -7.75 0.92 -4.76
C CYS A 57 -6.98 -0.37 -4.43
N GLN A 58 -5.93 -0.69 -5.18
CA GLN A 58 -5.08 -1.86 -4.91
C GLN A 58 -4.50 -1.82 -3.49
N SER A 59 -4.00 -0.66 -3.08
CA SER A 59 -3.45 -0.46 -1.74
C SER A 59 -4.53 -0.60 -0.65
N ALA A 60 -5.77 -0.19 -0.90
CA ALA A 60 -6.89 -0.37 0.02
C ALA A 60 -7.31 -1.85 0.11
N TYR A 61 -7.36 -2.56 -1.01
CA TYR A 61 -7.62 -4.01 -1.04
C TYR A 61 -6.54 -4.78 -0.29
N ALA A 62 -5.26 -4.54 -0.57
CA ALA A 62 -4.15 -5.18 0.12
C ALA A 62 -4.18 -4.93 1.64
N ARG A 63 -4.51 -3.70 2.08
CA ARG A 63 -4.70 -3.39 3.51
C ARG A 63 -5.92 -4.08 4.11
N LYS A 64 -6.96 -4.36 3.34
CA LYS A 64 -8.14 -5.09 3.80
C LYS A 64 -7.80 -6.57 3.94
N GLU A 65 -7.22 -7.19 2.92
CA GLU A 65 -6.78 -8.58 2.91
C GLU A 65 -5.80 -8.84 4.06
N GLY A 66 -4.75 -8.03 4.19
CA GLY A 66 -3.78 -8.22 5.28
C GLY A 66 -4.37 -8.03 6.69
N ARG A 67 -5.42 -7.20 6.85
CA ARG A 67 -6.13 -7.10 8.13
C ARG A 67 -7.01 -8.32 8.41
N GLU A 68 -7.61 -8.89 7.38
CA GLU A 68 -8.43 -10.10 7.50
C GLU A 68 -7.54 -11.33 7.77
N GLU A 69 -6.42 -11.47 7.08
CA GLU A 69 -5.42 -12.51 7.31
C GLU A 69 -4.85 -12.43 8.73
N GLY A 70 -4.39 -11.24 9.17
CA GLY A 70 -3.86 -11.07 10.52
C GLY A 70 -4.88 -11.40 11.61
N ARG A 71 -6.16 -11.05 11.43
CA ARG A 71 -7.23 -11.45 12.35
C ARG A 71 -7.49 -12.96 12.34
N ALA A 72 -7.40 -13.60 11.18
CA ALA A 72 -7.57 -15.04 11.08
C ALA A 72 -6.42 -15.79 11.76
N GLU A 73 -5.19 -15.33 11.60
CA GLU A 73 -4.00 -15.87 12.27
C GLU A 73 -4.08 -15.71 13.79
N GLU A 74 -4.45 -14.52 14.28
CA GLU A 74 -4.64 -14.26 15.72
C GLU A 74 -5.71 -15.19 16.33
N ARG A 75 -6.83 -15.36 15.65
CA ARG A 75 -7.89 -16.29 16.08
C ARG A 75 -7.38 -17.73 16.12
N MET A 76 -6.62 -18.16 15.10
CA MET A 76 -6.07 -19.50 15.04
C MET A 76 -5.13 -19.77 16.22
N GLU A 77 -4.17 -18.89 16.49
CA GLU A 77 -3.22 -19.06 17.59
C GLU A 77 -3.91 -18.99 18.95
N THR A 78 -4.93 -18.14 19.09
CA THR A 78 -5.77 -18.09 20.30
C THR A 78 -6.48 -19.43 20.53
N ILE A 79 -7.11 -20.00 19.51
CA ILE A 79 -7.80 -21.30 19.62
C ILE A 79 -6.81 -22.41 20.02
N LYS A 80 -5.64 -22.49 19.36
CA LYS A 80 -4.59 -23.45 19.72
C LYS A 80 -4.14 -23.28 21.17
N GLY A 81 -3.96 -22.05 21.62
CA GLY A 81 -3.59 -21.73 23.01
C GLY A 81 -4.64 -22.20 24.01
N LEU A 82 -5.91 -21.91 23.76
CA LEU A 82 -7.01 -22.32 24.64
C LEU A 82 -7.19 -23.85 24.69
N VAL A 83 -7.00 -24.54 23.56
CA VAL A 83 -6.98 -26.01 23.50
C VAL A 83 -5.84 -26.57 24.36
N LYS A 84 -4.63 -26.01 24.29
CA LYS A 84 -3.49 -26.40 25.14
C LYS A 84 -3.77 -26.17 26.64
N LEU A 85 -4.64 -25.23 26.98
CA LEU A 85 -5.10 -24.96 28.34
C LEU A 85 -6.30 -25.83 28.76
N ASN A 86 -6.67 -26.84 27.96
CA ASN A 86 -7.78 -27.77 28.18
C ASN A 86 -9.17 -27.10 28.27
N PHE A 87 -9.38 -25.98 27.58
CA PHE A 87 -10.71 -25.41 27.44
C PHE A 87 -11.60 -26.30 26.56
N THR A 88 -12.88 -26.42 26.90
CA THR A 88 -13.84 -27.17 26.07
C THR A 88 -14.20 -26.40 24.80
N LYS A 89 -14.74 -27.11 23.79
CA LYS A 89 -15.24 -26.49 22.55
C LYS A 89 -16.19 -25.34 22.89
N GLU A 90 -17.15 -25.54 23.77
CA GLU A 90 -18.16 -24.53 24.15
C GLU A 90 -17.53 -23.30 24.80
N GLN A 91 -16.52 -23.49 25.67
CA GLN A 91 -15.80 -22.38 26.29
C GLN A 91 -14.99 -21.58 25.27
N ILE A 92 -14.35 -22.25 24.31
CA ILE A 92 -13.61 -21.61 23.22
C ILE A 92 -14.56 -20.84 22.32
N ILE A 93 -15.68 -21.43 21.90
CA ILE A 93 -16.69 -20.75 21.08
C ILE A 93 -17.22 -19.50 21.80
N LYS A 94 -17.54 -19.61 23.10
CA LYS A 94 -17.97 -18.45 23.89
C LYS A 94 -16.88 -17.37 23.94
N PHE A 95 -15.63 -17.76 24.17
CA PHE A 95 -14.50 -16.83 24.18
C PHE A 95 -14.37 -16.09 22.85
N LEU A 96 -14.51 -16.79 21.73
CA LEU A 96 -14.42 -16.19 20.40
C LEU A 96 -15.54 -15.17 20.14
N ILE A 97 -16.78 -15.50 20.52
CA ILE A 97 -17.93 -14.59 20.40
C ILE A 97 -17.70 -13.34 21.25
N ASP A 98 -17.32 -13.52 22.53
CA ASP A 98 -17.20 -12.42 23.50
C ASP A 98 -16.02 -11.47 23.18
N ASN A 99 -14.93 -11.99 22.60
CA ASN A 99 -13.68 -11.22 22.44
C ASN A 99 -13.36 -10.83 20.99
N PHE A 100 -13.85 -11.56 19.98
CA PHE A 100 -13.53 -11.29 18.57
C PHE A 100 -14.73 -10.79 17.75
N ASN A 101 -15.84 -10.46 18.43
CA ASN A 101 -17.07 -9.94 17.83
C ASN A 101 -17.56 -10.83 16.67
N LEU A 102 -17.47 -12.15 16.90
CA LEU A 102 -17.89 -13.19 15.99
C LEU A 102 -19.32 -13.62 16.30
N ASP A 103 -20.08 -13.96 15.29
CA ASP A 103 -21.31 -14.71 15.52
C ASP A 103 -21.02 -16.19 15.85
N LYS A 104 -22.06 -16.92 16.24
CA LYS A 104 -21.94 -18.33 16.64
C LYS A 104 -21.46 -19.23 15.49
N GLN A 105 -21.89 -18.98 14.26
CA GLN A 105 -21.49 -19.78 13.10
C GLN A 105 -20.04 -19.49 12.74
N GLU A 106 -19.62 -18.23 12.75
CA GLU A 106 -18.25 -17.81 12.47
C GLU A 106 -17.27 -18.36 13.52
N ALA A 107 -17.61 -18.28 14.80
CA ALA A 107 -16.81 -18.85 15.87
C ALA A 107 -16.67 -20.36 15.74
N LEU A 108 -17.76 -21.06 15.38
CA LEU A 108 -17.76 -22.51 15.16
C LEU A 108 -16.84 -22.87 13.99
N ALA A 109 -16.99 -22.18 12.86
CA ALA A 109 -16.18 -22.41 11.67
C ALA A 109 -14.69 -22.14 11.93
N ALA A 110 -14.37 -21.08 12.69
CA ALA A 110 -12.99 -20.79 13.09
C ALA A 110 -12.40 -21.93 13.93
N TYR A 111 -13.13 -22.40 14.95
CA TYR A 111 -12.69 -23.55 15.75
C TYR A 111 -12.48 -24.80 14.91
N GLU A 112 -13.43 -25.16 14.06
CA GLU A 112 -13.38 -26.37 13.24
C GLU A 112 -12.24 -26.33 12.23
N ARG A 113 -11.98 -25.16 11.63
CA ARG A 113 -10.83 -24.97 10.72
C ARG A 113 -9.50 -25.22 11.42
N VAL A 114 -9.34 -24.74 12.65
CA VAL A 114 -8.12 -24.96 13.43
C VAL A 114 -8.00 -26.44 13.81
N MET A 115 -9.07 -27.07 14.29
CA MET A 115 -9.04 -28.47 14.68
C MET A 115 -8.88 -29.44 13.50
N ALA A 116 -9.27 -29.05 12.29
CA ALA A 116 -9.01 -29.83 11.08
C ALA A 116 -7.55 -29.76 10.59
N THR A 117 -6.76 -28.81 11.11
CA THR A 117 -5.34 -28.60 10.75
C THR A 117 -4.37 -28.93 11.89
N ALA A 118 -4.90 -29.29 13.06
CA ALA A 118 -4.14 -29.72 14.25
C ALA A 118 -3.92 -31.23 14.26
#